data_AF-A0A2U1J1X9-F1
#
_entry.id   AF-A0A2U1J1X9-F1
#
_cell.length_a   1.000
_cell.length_b   1.000
_cell.length_c   1.000
_cell.angle_alpha   90.00
_cell.angle_beta   90.00
_cell.angle_gamma   90.00
#
_symmetry.space_group_name_H-M   'P 1'
#
loop_
_entity.id
_entity.type
_entity.pdbx_description
1 polymer ?
#
loop_
_entity_poly.entity_id
_entity_poly.type
_entity_poly.pdbx_seq_one_letter_code
_entity_poly.pdbx_strand_id
1 'polypeptide(L)'
;MAKPLNEIILGFTPAWFTATMGTGINGILIYTLPYQFRGCHEIGLILFTLNVFLFILFSIILISKYIFYSGTFRKMIEHPMQSMFVGAIPIGLDTIINSIIFMFPKNTHSWSPTLGLILWSVNIALTLFSCLVIPFYKMVIQEHSLDKMYATWILPIVPAVVVASSGSVVANVLPAHQAHVIIIISYILWGLGISLCLCVIGLYYTKITLYKLPPPELLITVFFPLGPLGQGSFGIMNLGIVANKIYGTSSTISIPTPLFGEIALVFGVLIGMVMWGFGFFWLSMATSSIIYGMQKNKVKFNLSWWGLTFPLGVYISATNTLGNIFDSTAFKVLGTFLTCCLFCLWLLVFCKTVRGAYTSELFVDPSLVNANAQIVPLSKQDLETQISQDLNEEISRVQNQTAQKDPTISKNTSTNTFSTDQATSNTPAARNSNNILNDFGLVKSKMFNKE
;
A
#
# COMPACT_ATOMS: atom_id res chain seq x y z
N MET A 1 21.62 -2.69 -21.92
CA MET A 1 22.31 -1.39 -21.85
C MET A 1 21.73 -0.67 -20.63
N ALA A 2 22.54 -0.22 -19.67
CA ALA A 2 22.03 0.46 -18.48
C ALA A 2 21.34 1.78 -18.90
N LYS A 3 20.20 2.11 -18.28
CA LYS A 3 19.47 3.34 -18.61
C LYS A 3 20.31 4.56 -18.24
N PRO A 4 20.25 5.65 -19.03
CA PRO A 4 20.90 6.90 -18.66
C PRO A 4 20.28 7.48 -17.37
N LEU A 5 21.04 8.28 -16.63
CA LEU A 5 20.67 8.76 -15.29
C LEU A 5 19.33 9.52 -15.27
N ASN A 6 19.04 10.28 -16.33
CA ASN A 6 17.76 10.97 -16.54
C ASN A 6 16.56 10.00 -16.57
N GLU A 7 16.67 8.87 -17.26
CA GLU A 7 15.61 7.85 -17.31
C GLU A 7 15.44 7.12 -15.97
N ILE A 8 16.54 6.92 -15.23
CA ILE A 8 16.50 6.36 -13.88
C ILE A 8 15.73 7.29 -12.95
N ILE A 9 16.07 8.59 -12.95
CA ILE A 9 15.39 9.60 -12.14
C ILE A 9 13.91 9.68 -12.53
N LEU A 10 13.60 9.70 -13.83
CA LEU A 10 12.21 9.77 -14.31
C LEU A 10 11.40 8.51 -13.94
N GLY A 11 12.02 7.33 -13.99
CA GLY A 11 11.41 6.05 -13.62
C GLY A 11 11.35 5.77 -12.12
N PHE A 12 11.89 6.64 -11.27
CA PHE A 12 11.90 6.44 -9.82
C PHE A 12 10.54 6.76 -9.19
N THR A 13 10.03 5.89 -8.32
CA THR A 13 8.69 6.03 -7.70
C THR A 13 8.76 5.99 -6.18
N PRO A 14 7.74 6.50 -5.45
CA PRO A 14 7.67 6.38 -4.00
C PRO A 14 7.71 4.93 -3.50
N ALA A 15 7.34 3.95 -4.33
CA ALA A 15 7.38 2.54 -3.99
C ALA A 15 8.79 2.04 -3.61
N TRP A 16 9.88 2.72 -4.00
CA TRP A 16 11.23 2.36 -3.56
C TRP A 16 11.45 2.51 -2.06
N PHE A 17 10.69 3.38 -1.38
CA PHE A 17 10.73 3.50 0.08
C PHE A 17 10.16 2.26 0.81
N THR A 18 9.52 1.34 0.09
CA THR A 18 9.18 0.03 0.67
C THR A 18 10.43 -0.79 1.02
N ALA A 19 11.53 -0.57 0.30
CA ALA A 19 12.82 -1.19 0.60
C ALA A 19 13.47 -0.63 1.87
N THR A 20 13.30 0.67 2.14
CA THR A 20 13.85 1.29 3.35
C THR A 20 13.07 0.84 4.58
N MET A 21 11.73 0.91 4.56
CA MET A 21 10.92 0.39 5.68
C MET A 21 11.19 -1.10 5.95
N GLY A 22 11.37 -1.90 4.91
CA GLY A 22 11.66 -3.33 5.03
C GLY A 22 13.04 -3.62 5.63
N THR A 23 14.05 -2.86 5.21
CA THR A 23 15.42 -2.98 5.71
C THR A 23 15.51 -2.51 7.16
N GLY A 24 14.85 -1.41 7.50
CA GLY A 24 14.84 -0.87 8.85
C GLY A 24 14.19 -1.80 9.86
N ILE A 25 13.00 -2.34 9.58
CA ILE A 25 12.34 -3.25 10.54
C ILE A 25 13.15 -4.55 10.75
N ASN A 26 13.81 -5.04 9.71
CA ASN A 26 14.66 -6.23 9.80
C ASN A 26 15.88 -5.96 10.70
N GLY A 27 16.51 -4.80 10.55
CA GLY A 27 17.60 -4.34 11.43
C GLY A 27 17.16 -4.23 12.89
N ILE A 28 15.99 -3.63 13.15
CA ILE A 28 15.42 -3.51 14.50
C ILE A 28 15.20 -4.90 15.13
N LEU A 29 14.59 -5.83 14.39
CA LEU A 29 14.25 -7.16 14.93
C LEU A 29 15.48 -8.03 15.20
N ILE A 30 16.50 -7.96 14.35
CA ILE A 30 17.76 -8.69 14.58
C ILE A 30 18.50 -8.10 15.79
N TYR A 31 18.50 -6.77 15.92
CA TYR A 31 19.11 -6.09 17.07
C TYR A 31 18.38 -6.42 18.38
N THR A 32 17.05 -6.48 18.36
CA THR A 32 16.20 -6.71 19.55
C THR A 32 15.74 -8.16 19.73
N LEU A 33 16.41 -9.10 19.07
CA LEU A 33 16.04 -10.52 19.07
C LEU A 33 15.96 -11.08 20.52
N PRO A 34 14.92 -11.88 20.86
CA PRO A 34 14.82 -12.47 22.20
C PRO A 34 16.00 -13.38 22.56
N TYR A 35 16.52 -14.15 21.59
CA TYR A 35 17.68 -15.02 21.76
C TYR A 35 18.89 -14.42 21.03
N GLN A 36 19.68 -13.63 21.76
CA GLN A 36 20.85 -12.94 21.22
C GLN A 36 22.01 -13.90 20.97
N PHE A 37 22.69 -13.74 19.82
CA PHE A 37 24.02 -14.29 19.57
C PHE A 37 25.01 -13.16 19.30
N ARG A 38 26.32 -13.46 19.33
CA ARG A 38 27.40 -12.47 19.30
C ARG A 38 27.39 -11.51 18.08
N GLY A 39 26.65 -11.82 17.02
CA GLY A 39 26.54 -11.00 15.80
C GLY A 39 25.24 -10.24 15.62
N CYS A 40 24.22 -10.42 16.47
CA CYS A 40 22.92 -9.75 16.33
C CYS A 40 23.04 -8.23 16.26
N HIS A 41 23.76 -7.63 17.22
CA HIS A 41 23.91 -6.17 17.27
C HIS A 41 24.66 -5.62 16.05
N GLU A 42 25.75 -6.29 15.63
CA GLU A 42 26.54 -5.88 14.47
C GLU A 42 25.73 -5.95 13.17
N ILE A 43 24.98 -7.04 12.96
CA ILE A 43 24.09 -7.17 11.79
C ILE A 43 23.00 -6.10 11.82
N GLY A 44 22.41 -5.84 13.00
CA GLY A 44 21.42 -4.78 13.19
C GLY A 44 21.97 -3.39 12.82
N LEU A 45 23.20 -3.08 13.27
CA LEU A 45 23.89 -1.83 12.94
C LEU A 45 24.21 -1.71 11.44
N ILE A 46 24.68 -2.79 10.81
CA ILE A 46 24.93 -2.82 9.36
C ILE A 46 23.64 -2.53 8.58
N LEU A 47 22.53 -3.18 8.94
CA LEU A 47 21.23 -2.95 8.32
C LEU A 47 20.71 -1.53 8.57
N PHE A 48 20.94 -0.98 9.76
CA PHE A 48 20.63 0.41 10.06
C PHE A 48 21.42 1.38 9.18
N THR A 49 22.73 1.24 9.08
CA THR A 49 23.58 2.08 8.22
C THR A 49 23.15 1.97 6.76
N LEU A 50 22.87 0.75 6.28
CA LEU A 50 22.33 0.53 4.93
C LEU A 50 20.99 1.24 4.74
N ASN A 51 20.08 1.15 5.72
CA ASN A 51 18.77 1.79 5.64
C ASN A 51 18.87 3.32 5.57
N VAL A 52 19.71 3.94 6.41
CA VAL A 52 19.97 5.39 6.38
C VAL A 52 20.52 5.80 5.03
N PHE A 53 21.51 5.06 4.51
CA PHE A 53 22.09 5.32 3.19
C PHE A 53 21.04 5.26 2.08
N LEU A 54 20.24 4.17 2.04
CA LEU A 54 19.19 3.99 1.04
C LEU A 54 18.11 5.08 1.15
N PHE A 55 17.70 5.45 2.36
CA PHE A 55 16.69 6.47 2.58
C PHE A 55 17.14 7.84 2.08
N ILE A 56 18.38 8.24 2.38
CA ILE A 56 18.96 9.50 1.89
C ILE A 56 19.08 9.46 0.36
N LEU A 57 19.63 8.38 -0.20
CA LEU A 57 19.78 8.20 -1.65
C LEU A 57 18.43 8.30 -2.38
N PHE A 58 17.42 7.57 -1.91
CA PHE A 58 16.08 7.57 -2.51
C PHE A 58 15.38 8.92 -2.36
N SER A 59 15.59 9.61 -1.24
CA SER A 59 15.08 10.97 -1.05
C SER A 59 15.70 11.94 -2.04
N ILE A 60 17.03 11.89 -2.23
CA ILE A 60 17.72 12.74 -3.21
C ILE A 60 17.20 12.47 -4.62
N ILE A 61 17.05 11.20 -5.03
CA ILE A 61 16.55 10.85 -6.38
C ILE A 61 15.10 11.33 -6.55
N LEU A 62 14.23 11.08 -5.58
CA LEU A 62 12.82 11.44 -5.66
C LEU A 62 12.62 12.96 -5.66
N ILE A 63 13.35 13.70 -4.81
CA ILE A 63 13.33 15.16 -4.80
C ILE A 63 13.86 15.71 -6.13
N SER A 64 14.97 15.16 -6.64
CA SER A 64 15.53 15.54 -7.94
C SER A 64 14.52 15.34 -9.06
N LYS A 65 13.78 14.22 -9.06
CA LYS A 65 12.71 13.96 -10.03
C LYS A 65 11.65 15.07 -10.02
N TYR A 66 11.19 15.48 -8.85
CA TYR A 66 10.14 16.49 -8.74
C TYR A 66 10.63 17.91 -9.04
N ILE A 67 11.92 18.20 -8.85
CA ILE A 67 12.55 19.47 -9.24
C ILE A 67 12.77 19.53 -10.76
N PHE A 68 13.38 18.51 -11.35
CA PHE A 68 13.77 18.54 -12.77
C PHE A 68 12.60 18.22 -13.72
N TYR A 69 11.62 17.43 -13.29
CA TYR A 69 10.46 17.04 -14.09
C TYR A 69 9.17 17.54 -13.44
N SER A 70 8.96 18.85 -13.54
CA SER A 70 7.76 19.52 -13.04
C SER A 70 6.49 18.88 -13.62
N GLY A 71 5.48 18.67 -12.77
CA GLY A 71 4.24 17.98 -13.13
C GLY A 71 4.21 16.46 -12.91
N THR A 72 5.37 15.80 -12.74
CA THR A 72 5.40 14.36 -12.38
C THR A 72 4.81 14.09 -11.00
N PHE A 73 4.96 15.03 -10.05
CA PHE A 73 4.35 14.94 -8.73
C PHE A 73 2.81 14.90 -8.79
N ARG A 74 2.21 15.77 -9.60
CA ARG A 74 0.75 15.81 -9.79
C ARG A 74 0.24 14.50 -10.39
N LYS A 75 0.89 14.02 -11.46
CA LYS A 75 0.57 12.72 -12.07
C LYS A 75 0.68 11.55 -11.08
N MET A 76 1.68 11.59 -10.20
CA MET A 76 1.87 10.57 -9.16
C MET A 76 0.70 10.57 -8.16
N ILE A 77 0.28 11.74 -7.67
CA ILE A 77 -0.85 11.86 -6.72
C ILE A 77 -2.18 11.46 -7.37
N GLU A 78 -2.40 11.83 -8.63
CA GLU A 78 -3.62 11.48 -9.36
C GLU A 78 -3.69 9.99 -9.71
N HIS A 79 -2.55 9.29 -9.82
CA HIS A 79 -2.53 7.88 -10.20
C HIS A 79 -2.94 6.94 -9.04
N PRO A 80 -3.99 6.11 -9.21
CA PRO A 80 -4.67 5.39 -8.12
C PRO A 80 -3.81 4.35 -7.39
N MET A 81 -2.74 3.86 -8.02
CA MET A 81 -1.80 2.91 -7.41
C MET A 81 -0.51 3.55 -6.91
N GLN A 82 -0.03 4.63 -7.55
CA GLN A 82 1.28 5.20 -7.21
C GLN A 82 1.19 6.11 -6.00
N SER A 83 0.10 6.87 -5.89
CA SER A 83 -0.17 7.73 -4.73
C SER A 83 -0.25 6.97 -3.41
N MET A 84 -0.68 5.70 -3.44
CA MET A 84 -0.73 4.85 -2.25
C MET A 84 0.65 4.62 -1.62
N PHE A 85 1.71 4.57 -2.43
CA PHE A 85 3.08 4.35 -1.95
C PHE A 85 3.73 5.59 -1.33
N VAL A 86 3.08 6.76 -1.36
CA VAL A 86 3.55 7.95 -0.62
C VAL A 86 3.69 7.64 0.87
N GLY A 87 2.82 6.78 1.42
CA GLY A 87 2.90 6.34 2.81
C GLY A 87 4.16 5.53 3.15
N ALA A 88 4.86 4.95 2.17
CA ALA A 88 6.10 4.23 2.45
C ALA A 88 7.23 5.16 2.94
N ILE A 89 7.19 6.45 2.58
CA ILE A 89 8.20 7.44 2.98
C ILE A 89 8.19 7.66 4.50
N PRO A 90 7.08 8.09 5.15
CA PRO A 90 7.05 8.27 6.59
C PRO A 90 7.30 6.97 7.37
N ILE A 91 6.84 5.82 6.85
CA ILE A 91 7.10 4.51 7.48
C ILE A 91 8.60 4.19 7.45
N GLY A 92 9.28 4.44 6.32
CA GLY A 92 10.72 4.28 6.21
C GLY A 92 11.47 5.14 7.24
N LEU A 93 11.06 6.40 7.40
CA LEU A 93 11.64 7.31 8.39
C LEU A 93 11.40 6.83 9.84
N ASP A 94 10.22 6.31 10.15
CA ASP A 94 9.91 5.73 11.47
C ASP A 94 10.88 4.59 11.84
N THR A 95 11.25 3.74 10.88
CA THR A 95 12.22 2.67 11.17
C THR A 95 13.61 3.22 11.51
N ILE A 96 14.02 4.34 10.91
CA ILE A 96 15.28 5.02 11.25
C ILE A 96 15.19 5.64 12.63
N ILE A 97 14.09 6.32 12.94
CA ILE A 97 13.83 6.93 14.27
C ILE A 97 13.92 5.85 15.35
N ASN A 98 13.20 4.75 15.18
CA ASN A 98 13.19 3.65 16.16
C ASN A 98 14.57 3.00 16.30
N SER A 99 15.30 2.82 15.19
CA SER A 99 16.67 2.30 15.23
C SER A 99 17.61 3.23 15.99
N ILE A 100 17.51 4.55 15.82
CA ILE A 100 18.30 5.54 16.57
C ILE A 100 18.07 5.36 18.08
N ILE A 101 16.81 5.27 18.51
CA ILE A 101 16.47 5.15 19.93
C ILE A 101 16.92 3.80 20.51
N PHE A 102 16.77 2.69 19.78
CA PHE A 102 17.14 1.36 20.27
C PHE A 102 18.64 1.09 20.25
N MET A 103 19.35 1.56 19.23
CA MET A 103 20.76 1.22 19.01
C MET A 103 21.73 2.23 19.65
N PHE A 104 21.27 3.46 19.91
CA PHE A 104 22.09 4.52 20.50
C PHE A 104 21.45 5.00 21.83
N PRO A 105 21.65 4.26 22.94
CA PRO A 105 20.98 4.55 24.20
C PRO A 105 21.47 5.87 24.80
N LYS A 106 20.57 6.61 25.47
CA LYS A 106 20.82 7.98 25.96
C LYS A 106 22.04 8.12 26.88
N ASN A 107 22.40 7.05 27.60
CA ASN A 107 23.49 7.07 28.59
C ASN A 107 24.85 7.20 27.90
N THR A 108 25.00 6.66 26.69
CA THR A 108 26.23 6.77 25.88
C THR A 108 26.09 7.79 24.76
N HIS A 109 24.86 8.03 24.28
CA HIS A 109 24.56 8.93 23.16
C HIS A 109 23.47 9.94 23.56
N SER A 110 23.87 11.01 24.24
CA SER A 110 22.95 12.05 24.73
C SER A 110 22.17 12.76 23.63
N TRP A 111 22.67 12.76 22.40
CA TRP A 111 22.02 13.34 21.22
C TRP A 111 20.82 12.53 20.70
N SER A 112 20.76 11.22 21.00
CA SER A 112 19.78 10.28 20.41
C SER A 112 18.32 10.66 20.72
N PRO A 113 17.93 10.94 21.97
CA PRO A 113 16.55 11.37 22.27
C PRO A 113 16.14 12.66 21.56
N THR A 114 17.03 13.66 21.49
CA THR A 114 16.75 14.94 20.82
C THR A 114 16.59 14.75 19.32
N LEU A 115 17.48 13.98 18.67
CA LEU A 115 17.36 13.70 17.24
C LEU A 115 16.09 12.90 16.94
N GLY A 116 15.78 11.89 17.75
CA GLY A 116 14.56 11.10 17.63
C GLY A 116 13.31 11.97 17.73
N LEU A 117 13.27 12.92 18.66
CA LEU A 117 12.17 13.87 18.80
C LEU A 117 12.01 14.76 17.56
N ILE A 118 13.10 15.36 17.07
CA ILE A 118 13.07 16.24 15.89
C ILE A 118 12.57 15.47 14.66
N LEU A 119 13.14 14.30 14.40
CA LEU A 119 12.76 13.47 13.26
C LEU A 119 11.31 12.99 13.38
N TRP A 120 10.86 12.62 14.59
CA TRP A 120 9.48 12.22 14.83
C TRP A 120 8.50 13.37 14.59
N SER A 121 8.82 14.59 15.04
CA SER A 121 7.99 15.78 14.76
C SER A 121 7.88 16.07 13.26
N VAL A 122 8.98 15.96 12.50
CA VAL A 122 8.95 16.07 11.04
C VAL A 122 8.09 14.95 10.43
N ASN A 123 8.20 13.73 10.97
CA ASN A 123 7.48 12.58 10.45
C ASN A 123 5.96 12.66 10.66
N ILE A 124 5.48 13.38 11.69
CA ILE A 124 4.05 13.67 11.85
C ILE A 124 3.51 14.42 10.64
N ALA A 125 4.22 15.44 10.15
CA ALA A 125 3.77 16.22 9.00
C ALA A 125 3.68 15.35 7.73
N LEU A 126 4.70 14.51 7.48
CA LEU A 126 4.69 13.54 6.37
C LEU A 126 3.55 12.53 6.50
N THR A 127 3.29 12.07 7.72
CA THR A 127 2.22 11.12 8.02
C THR A 127 0.85 11.73 7.79
N LEU A 128 0.60 12.95 8.30
CA LEU A 128 -0.67 13.65 8.10
C LEU A 128 -0.90 13.96 6.62
N PHE A 129 0.14 14.33 5.89
CA PHE A 129 0.07 14.47 4.44
C PHE A 129 -0.37 13.15 3.79
N SER A 130 0.27 12.03 4.14
CA SER A 130 -0.08 10.72 3.60
C SER A 130 -1.51 10.30 3.96
N CYS A 131 -1.92 10.38 5.23
CA CYS A 131 -3.17 9.78 5.70
C CYS A 131 -4.40 10.66 5.52
N LEU A 132 -4.24 11.98 5.34
CA LEU A 132 -5.35 12.90 5.10
C LEU A 132 -5.43 13.32 3.64
N VAL A 133 -4.30 13.73 3.03
CA VAL A 133 -4.32 14.29 1.67
C VAL A 133 -4.55 13.21 0.62
N ILE A 134 -3.86 12.07 0.71
CA ILE A 134 -4.00 11.01 -0.31
C ILE A 134 -5.42 10.42 -0.33
N PRO A 135 -6.05 10.05 0.81
CA PRO A 135 -7.45 9.61 0.80
C PRO A 135 -8.43 10.71 0.39
N PHE A 136 -8.16 11.98 0.68
CA PHE A 136 -9.00 13.07 0.20
C PHE A 136 -8.95 13.23 -1.32
N TYR A 137 -7.76 13.25 -1.91
CA TYR A 137 -7.59 13.25 -3.37
C TYR A 137 -8.27 12.06 -4.03
N LYS A 138 -8.17 10.90 -3.38
CA LYS A 138 -8.86 9.69 -3.79
C LYS A 138 -10.38 9.85 -3.83
N MET A 139 -10.97 10.50 -2.83
CA MET A 139 -12.41 10.72 -2.76
C MET A 139 -12.91 11.74 -3.79
N VAL A 140 -12.10 12.74 -4.13
CA VAL A 140 -12.53 13.88 -4.96
C VAL A 140 -12.18 13.71 -6.45
N ILE A 141 -11.06 13.07 -6.77
CA ILE A 141 -10.49 13.06 -8.13
C ILE A 141 -10.53 11.67 -8.77
N GLN A 142 -10.44 10.61 -7.98
CA GLN A 142 -10.26 9.26 -8.52
C GLN A 142 -11.59 8.50 -8.63
N GLU A 143 -11.83 7.88 -9.78
CA GLU A 143 -12.95 6.95 -9.94
C GLU A 143 -12.58 5.57 -9.41
N HIS A 144 -13.41 5.03 -8.51
CA HIS A 144 -13.19 3.74 -7.88
C HIS A 144 -14.41 2.83 -7.96
N SER A 145 -14.12 1.56 -8.17
CA SER A 145 -15.07 0.46 -8.12
C SER A 145 -14.48 -0.65 -7.25
N LEU A 146 -15.34 -1.45 -6.61
CA LEU A 146 -14.91 -2.48 -5.65
C LEU A 146 -14.04 -3.57 -6.30
N ASP A 147 -14.21 -3.85 -7.58
CA ASP A 147 -13.37 -4.78 -8.35
C ASP A 147 -11.93 -4.28 -8.52
N LYS A 148 -11.72 -2.95 -8.54
CA LYS A 148 -10.40 -2.30 -8.65
C LYS A 148 -9.75 -2.00 -7.30
N MET A 149 -10.39 -2.41 -6.20
CA MET A 149 -9.89 -2.24 -4.85
C MET A 149 -8.81 -3.28 -4.53
N TYR A 150 -7.65 -2.81 -4.06
CA TYR A 150 -6.55 -3.65 -3.61
C TYR A 150 -6.14 -3.31 -2.17
N ALA A 151 -5.42 -4.22 -1.53
CA ALA A 151 -4.91 -4.02 -0.18
C ALA A 151 -3.94 -2.82 -0.08
N THR A 152 -3.39 -2.35 -1.21
CA THR A 152 -2.57 -1.13 -1.30
C THR A 152 -3.27 0.12 -0.78
N TRP A 153 -4.60 0.14 -0.73
CA TRP A 153 -5.39 1.25 -0.16
C TRP A 153 -5.10 1.54 1.31
N ILE A 154 -4.51 0.58 2.02
CA ILE A 154 -4.08 0.72 3.42
C ILE A 154 -2.78 1.55 3.52
N LEU A 155 -1.91 1.53 2.50
CA LEU A 155 -0.57 2.13 2.56
C LEU A 155 -0.54 3.62 2.91
N PRO A 156 -1.43 4.50 2.41
CA PRO A 156 -1.39 5.90 2.81
C PRO A 156 -1.85 6.13 4.26
N ILE A 157 -2.58 5.17 4.86
CA ILE A 157 -3.21 5.28 6.19
C ILE A 157 -2.29 4.72 7.28
N VAL A 158 -1.60 3.60 7.00
CA VAL A 158 -0.67 2.93 7.93
C VAL A 158 0.35 3.85 8.60
N PRO A 159 0.93 4.88 7.94
CA PRO A 159 1.85 5.79 8.59
C PRO A 159 1.34 6.35 9.92
N ALA A 160 0.04 6.62 10.05
CA ALA A 160 -0.56 7.09 11.30
C ALA A 160 -0.39 6.09 12.45
N VAL A 161 -0.52 4.79 12.16
CA VAL A 161 -0.32 3.70 13.13
C VAL A 161 1.16 3.57 13.48
N VAL A 162 2.03 3.70 12.48
CA VAL A 162 3.49 3.54 12.66
C VAL A 162 4.06 4.68 13.48
N VAL A 163 3.75 5.94 13.12
CA VAL A 163 4.25 7.12 13.82
C VAL A 163 3.74 7.19 15.26
N ALA A 164 2.51 6.71 15.52
CA ALA A 164 1.98 6.60 16.88
C ALA A 164 2.79 5.61 17.72
N SER A 165 3.12 4.45 17.13
CA SER A 165 3.94 3.45 17.80
C SER A 165 5.38 3.96 18.02
N SER A 166 5.99 4.61 17.02
CA SER A 166 7.30 5.26 17.17
C SER A 166 7.27 6.36 18.24
N GLY A 167 6.14 7.05 18.39
CA GLY A 167 5.95 8.05 19.44
C GLY A 167 6.10 7.46 20.84
N SER A 168 5.60 6.24 21.07
CA SER A 168 5.85 5.51 22.33
C SER A 168 7.33 5.17 22.54
N VAL A 169 8.05 4.81 21.48
CA VAL A 169 9.50 4.52 21.54
C VAL A 169 10.29 5.79 21.90
N VAL A 170 9.97 6.91 21.25
CA VAL A 170 10.61 8.22 21.51
C VAL A 170 10.25 8.73 22.91
N ALA A 171 8.98 8.66 23.32
CA ALA A 171 8.54 9.09 24.64
C ALA A 171 9.26 8.36 25.78
N ASN A 172 9.60 7.09 25.59
CA ASN A 172 10.25 6.26 26.61
C ASN A 172 11.64 6.76 27.07
N VAL A 173 12.32 7.54 26.23
CA VAL A 173 13.68 8.06 26.50
C VAL A 173 13.71 9.56 26.82
N LEU A 174 12.57 10.25 26.71
CA LEU A 174 12.46 11.69 26.92
C LEU A 174 12.11 12.06 28.38
N PRO A 175 12.36 13.31 28.80
CA PRO A 175 11.87 13.83 30.06
C PRO A 175 10.35 13.80 30.13
N ALA A 176 9.80 13.62 31.34
CA ALA A 176 8.36 13.44 31.57
C ALA A 176 7.50 14.48 30.83
N HIS A 177 7.79 15.78 30.99
CA HIS A 177 7.02 16.85 30.35
C HIS A 177 6.84 16.68 28.83
N GLN A 178 7.91 16.34 28.11
CA GLN A 178 7.86 16.12 26.66
C GLN A 178 7.14 14.81 26.33
N ALA A 179 7.39 13.77 27.11
CA ALA A 179 6.82 12.45 26.89
C ALA A 179 5.28 12.42 27.06
N HIS A 180 4.72 13.25 27.95
CA HIS A 180 3.26 13.39 28.14
C HIS A 180 2.56 13.81 26.84
N VAL A 181 3.06 14.88 26.20
CA VAL A 181 2.48 15.41 24.96
C VAL A 181 2.58 14.38 23.83
N ILE A 182 3.70 13.70 23.73
CA ILE A 182 3.95 12.69 22.69
C ILE A 182 3.02 11.49 22.86
N ILE A 183 2.79 11.01 24.09
CA ILE A 183 1.83 9.93 24.34
C ILE A 183 0.42 10.32 23.90
N ILE A 184 -0.05 11.51 24.26
CA ILE A 184 -1.39 11.98 23.88
C ILE A 184 -1.54 12.04 22.36
N ILE A 185 -0.58 12.67 21.67
CA ILE A 185 -0.55 12.74 20.20
C ILE A 185 -0.55 11.32 19.60
N SER A 186 0.23 10.41 20.19
CA SER A 186 0.35 9.03 19.71
C SER A 186 -0.96 8.25 19.86
N TYR A 187 -1.70 8.39 20.96
CA TYR A 187 -3.02 7.76 21.10
C TYR A 187 -4.02 8.29 20.05
N ILE A 188 -4.01 9.60 19.77
CA ILE A 188 -4.86 10.21 18.74
C ILE A 188 -4.51 9.65 17.34
N LEU A 189 -3.22 9.62 17.00
CA LEU A 189 -2.75 9.09 15.71
C LEU A 189 -3.01 7.59 15.56
N TRP A 190 -2.87 6.83 16.64
CA TRP A 190 -3.20 5.40 16.66
C TRP A 190 -4.69 5.18 16.38
N GLY A 191 -5.57 5.94 17.05
CA GLY A 191 -7.02 5.87 16.86
C GLY A 191 -7.43 6.24 15.44
N LEU A 192 -6.85 7.30 14.89
CA LEU A 192 -7.03 7.70 13.48
C LEU A 192 -6.63 6.58 12.52
N GLY A 193 -5.41 6.05 12.68
CA GLY A 193 -4.85 5.05 11.76
C GLY A 193 -5.59 3.72 11.80
N ILE A 194 -5.83 3.17 13.00
CA ILE A 194 -6.44 1.84 13.15
C ILE A 194 -7.90 1.84 12.72
N SER A 195 -8.67 2.87 13.07
CA SER A 195 -10.08 2.94 12.67
C SER A 195 -10.24 2.91 11.15
N LEU A 196 -9.44 3.73 10.44
CA LEU A 196 -9.46 3.77 8.98
C LEU A 196 -8.93 2.47 8.36
N CYS A 197 -7.87 1.88 8.92
CA CYS A 197 -7.34 0.60 8.44
C CYS A 197 -8.36 -0.53 8.59
N LEU A 198 -9.09 -0.61 9.71
CA LEU A 198 -10.10 -1.65 9.92
C LEU A 198 -11.26 -1.56 8.91
N CYS A 199 -11.69 -0.35 8.56
CA CYS A 199 -12.67 -0.14 7.48
C CYS A 199 -12.17 -0.72 6.15
N VAL A 200 -10.91 -0.42 5.78
CA VAL A 200 -10.33 -0.91 4.52
C VAL A 200 -10.11 -2.43 4.57
N ILE A 201 -9.69 -2.99 5.70
CA ILE A 201 -9.53 -4.45 5.87
C ILE A 201 -10.87 -5.17 5.70
N GLY A 202 -11.94 -4.64 6.29
CA GLY A 202 -13.29 -5.21 6.13
C GLY A 202 -13.75 -5.22 4.67
N LEU A 203 -13.56 -4.09 3.96
CA LEU A 203 -13.86 -4.01 2.53
C LEU A 203 -12.99 -4.97 1.71
N TYR A 204 -11.71 -5.09 2.06
CA TYR A 204 -10.78 -5.96 1.34
C TYR A 204 -11.15 -7.44 1.52
N TYR A 205 -11.57 -7.84 2.73
CA TYR A 205 -12.09 -9.18 2.99
C TYR A 205 -13.30 -9.49 2.10
N THR A 206 -14.27 -8.57 2.01
CA THR A 206 -15.41 -8.70 1.08
C THR A 206 -14.94 -8.81 -0.36
N LYS A 207 -13.99 -7.97 -0.78
CA LYS A 207 -13.44 -7.98 -2.15
C LYS A 207 -12.83 -9.34 -2.51
N ILE A 208 -11.95 -9.90 -1.68
CA ILE A 208 -11.27 -11.17 -2.00
C ILE A 208 -12.23 -12.36 -1.93
N THR A 209 -13.29 -12.26 -1.12
CA THR A 209 -14.34 -13.29 -1.02
C THR A 209 -15.22 -13.31 -2.28
N LEU A 210 -15.60 -12.14 -2.79
CA LEU A 210 -16.50 -12.03 -3.96
C LEU A 210 -15.76 -12.11 -5.31
N TYR A 211 -14.55 -11.55 -5.41
CA TYR A 211 -13.83 -11.34 -6.67
C TYR A 211 -12.51 -12.14 -6.79
N LYS A 212 -12.27 -13.11 -5.90
CA LYS A 212 -11.06 -13.95 -5.85
C LYS A 212 -9.77 -13.18 -5.49
N LEU A 213 -8.67 -13.93 -5.43
CA LEU A 213 -7.34 -13.41 -5.12
C LEU A 213 -6.86 -12.35 -6.14
N PRO A 214 -5.99 -11.41 -5.72
CA PRO A 214 -5.39 -10.43 -6.63
C PRO A 214 -4.63 -11.08 -7.79
N PRO A 215 -4.43 -10.35 -8.90
CA PRO A 215 -3.61 -10.83 -10.01
C PRO A 215 -2.15 -11.06 -9.55
N PRO A 216 -1.37 -11.88 -10.28
CA PRO A 216 -0.02 -12.30 -9.87
C PRO A 216 0.92 -11.15 -9.51
N GLU A 217 0.82 -10.00 -10.18
CA GLU A 217 1.66 -8.82 -9.97
C GLU A 217 1.43 -8.18 -8.59
N LEU A 218 0.22 -8.35 -8.03
CA LEU A 218 -0.20 -7.80 -6.74
C LEU A 218 -0.44 -8.89 -5.68
N LEU A 219 -0.14 -10.15 -5.97
CA LEU A 219 -0.40 -11.27 -5.07
C LEU A 219 0.28 -11.08 -3.69
N ILE A 220 1.46 -10.49 -3.68
CA ILE A 220 2.21 -10.21 -2.45
C ILE A 220 1.46 -9.24 -1.51
N THR A 221 0.64 -8.35 -2.06
CA THR A 221 -0.06 -7.32 -1.29
C THR A 221 -1.12 -7.88 -0.32
N VAL A 222 -1.44 -9.18 -0.41
CA VAL A 222 -2.32 -9.87 0.55
C VAL A 222 -1.74 -9.83 1.98
N PHE A 223 -0.43 -9.59 2.15
CA PHE A 223 0.19 -9.37 3.46
C PHE A 223 -0.11 -8.00 4.08
N PHE A 224 -0.65 -7.03 3.34
CA PHE A 224 -0.75 -5.64 3.83
C PHE A 224 -1.66 -5.46 5.06
N PRO A 225 -2.80 -6.18 5.20
CA PRO A 225 -3.60 -6.13 6.43
C PRO A 225 -2.82 -6.50 7.70
N LEU A 226 -1.77 -7.33 7.57
CA LEU A 226 -0.90 -7.68 8.69
C LEU A 226 -0.15 -6.46 9.25
N GLY A 227 0.10 -5.45 8.41
CA GLY A 227 0.81 -4.22 8.76
C GLY A 227 0.13 -3.44 9.88
N PRO A 228 -1.07 -2.86 9.66
CA PRO A 228 -1.78 -2.14 10.71
C PRO A 228 -2.19 -3.02 11.89
N LEU A 229 -2.46 -4.32 11.70
CA LEU A 229 -2.80 -5.22 12.82
C LEU A 229 -1.59 -5.50 13.71
N GLY A 230 -0.43 -5.83 13.12
CA GLY A 230 0.82 -6.04 13.84
C GLY A 230 1.35 -4.75 14.47
N GLN A 231 1.45 -3.67 13.69
CA GLN A 231 1.91 -2.38 14.20
C GLN A 231 0.94 -1.80 15.22
N GLY A 232 -0.36 -1.92 15.01
CA GLY A 232 -1.37 -1.46 15.95
C GLY A 232 -1.30 -2.20 17.29
N SER A 233 -1.09 -3.52 17.24
CA SER A 233 -0.85 -4.36 18.41
C SER A 233 0.42 -3.94 19.15
N PHE A 234 1.56 -3.83 18.46
CA PHE A 234 2.80 -3.34 19.04
C PHE A 234 2.64 -1.94 19.66
N GLY A 235 2.05 -1.01 18.91
CA GLY A 235 1.88 0.38 19.29
C GLY A 235 1.02 0.56 20.53
N ILE A 236 -0.14 -0.08 20.61
CA ILE A 236 -1.05 0.10 21.75
C ILE A 236 -0.49 -0.54 23.02
N MET A 237 0.20 -1.68 22.92
CA MET A 237 0.91 -2.29 24.04
C MET A 237 2.05 -1.39 24.52
N ASN A 238 2.89 -0.89 23.62
CA ASN A 238 4.03 -0.07 23.99
C ASN A 238 3.60 1.32 24.52
N LEU A 239 2.53 1.90 23.98
CA LEU A 239 1.89 3.10 24.54
C LEU A 239 1.43 2.86 25.97
N GLY A 240 0.77 1.72 26.26
CA GLY A 240 0.36 1.35 27.61
C GLY A 240 1.53 1.19 28.58
N ILE A 241 2.60 0.50 28.15
CA ILE A 241 3.84 0.32 28.94
C ILE A 241 4.46 1.68 29.29
N VAL A 242 4.60 2.55 28.29
CA VAL A 242 5.28 3.84 28.43
C VAL A 242 4.40 4.84 29.21
N ALA A 243 3.09 4.81 29.01
CA ALA A 243 2.14 5.57 29.82
C ALA A 243 2.21 5.16 31.30
N ASN A 244 2.20 3.86 31.62
CA ASN A 244 2.32 3.41 33.01
C ASN A 244 3.61 3.90 33.67
N LYS A 245 4.74 3.83 32.94
CA LYS A 245 6.02 4.34 33.43
C LYS A 245 6.02 5.85 33.70
N ILE A 246 5.38 6.65 32.85
CA ILE A 246 5.42 8.11 32.92
C ILE A 246 4.40 8.68 33.91
N TYR A 247 3.20 8.10 33.95
CA TYR A 247 2.10 8.57 34.79
C TYR A 247 2.07 7.93 36.17
N GLY A 248 2.83 6.85 36.40
CA GLY A 248 2.91 6.17 37.71
C GLY A 248 3.50 7.00 38.85
N THR A 249 4.17 8.13 38.57
CA THR A 249 4.89 8.92 39.59
C THR A 249 4.59 10.42 39.62
N SER A 250 3.79 10.97 38.70
CA SER A 250 3.62 12.43 38.55
C SER A 250 2.16 12.87 38.59
N SER A 251 1.80 13.79 39.49
CA SER A 251 0.43 14.25 39.76
C SER A 251 0.05 15.54 39.03
N THR A 252 0.44 15.68 37.76
CA THR A 252 0.31 16.93 36.99
C THR A 252 -0.93 17.02 36.10
N ILE A 253 -1.83 16.04 36.12
CA ILE A 253 -3.09 16.05 35.35
C ILE A 253 -4.27 15.91 36.33
N SER A 254 -5.40 16.54 36.01
CA SER A 254 -6.67 16.49 36.75
C SER A 254 -7.29 15.09 36.88
N ILE A 255 -6.74 14.10 36.18
CA ILE A 255 -7.12 12.69 36.23
C ILE A 255 -6.16 12.00 37.19
N PRO A 256 -6.60 11.06 38.05
CA PRO A 256 -5.71 10.25 38.88
C PRO A 256 -4.64 9.57 38.01
N THR A 257 -3.43 10.14 38.02
CA THR A 257 -2.38 9.81 37.04
C THR A 257 -1.85 8.38 37.18
N PRO A 258 -1.65 7.80 38.39
CA PRO A 258 -1.23 6.41 38.48
C PRO A 258 -2.28 5.45 37.88
N LEU A 259 -3.56 5.69 38.17
CA LEU A 259 -4.65 4.89 37.65
C LEU A 259 -4.75 4.96 36.12
N PHE A 260 -4.53 6.13 35.53
CA PHE A 260 -4.49 6.27 34.07
C PHE A 260 -3.39 5.39 33.45
N GLY A 261 -2.19 5.40 34.03
CA GLY A 261 -1.06 4.59 33.57
C GLY A 261 -1.34 3.08 33.64
N GLU A 262 -1.88 2.61 34.76
CA GLU A 262 -2.24 1.20 34.96
C GLU A 262 -3.34 0.75 33.99
N ILE A 263 -4.39 1.57 33.82
CA ILE A 263 -5.47 1.30 32.86
C ILE A 263 -4.91 1.26 31.44
N ALA A 264 -4.07 2.22 31.06
CA ALA A 264 -3.46 2.27 29.74
C ALA A 264 -2.63 1.01 29.44
N LEU A 265 -1.90 0.50 30.43
CA LEU A 265 -1.17 -0.78 30.31
C LEU A 265 -2.14 -1.94 30.11
N VAL A 266 -3.10 -2.15 31.00
CA VAL A 266 -4.03 -3.30 30.94
C VAL A 266 -4.82 -3.30 29.64
N PHE A 267 -5.42 -2.17 29.27
CA PHE A 267 -6.16 -2.06 28.00
C PHE A 267 -5.24 -2.20 26.79
N GLY A 268 -4.02 -1.64 26.85
CA GLY A 268 -3.04 -1.80 25.78
C GLY A 268 -2.69 -3.26 25.51
N VAL A 269 -2.49 -4.06 26.56
CA VAL A 269 -2.25 -5.50 26.42
C VAL A 269 -3.48 -6.25 25.87
N LEU A 270 -4.68 -5.98 26.39
CA LEU A 270 -5.91 -6.64 25.93
C LEU A 270 -6.22 -6.34 24.45
N ILE A 271 -6.21 -5.06 24.06
CA ILE A 271 -6.43 -4.64 22.68
C ILE A 271 -5.32 -5.19 21.78
N GLY A 272 -4.07 -5.14 22.24
CA GLY A 272 -2.92 -5.68 21.54
C GLY A 272 -3.08 -7.16 21.22
N MET A 273 -3.56 -7.98 22.16
CA MET A 273 -3.83 -9.41 21.95
C MET A 273 -4.95 -9.65 20.93
N VAL A 274 -6.05 -8.88 20.99
CA VAL A 274 -7.14 -9.00 20.01
C VAL A 274 -6.64 -8.71 18.60
N MET A 275 -5.86 -7.64 18.43
CA MET A 275 -5.28 -7.29 17.14
C MET A 275 -4.24 -8.30 16.65
N TRP A 276 -3.44 -8.87 17.56
CA TRP A 276 -2.50 -9.94 17.24
C TRP A 276 -3.22 -11.20 16.74
N GLY A 277 -4.33 -11.58 17.39
CA GLY A 277 -5.18 -12.68 16.98
C GLY A 277 -5.80 -12.46 15.60
N PHE A 278 -6.29 -11.25 15.30
CA PHE A 278 -6.77 -10.93 13.96
C PHE A 278 -5.62 -10.89 12.92
N GLY A 279 -4.43 -10.46 13.33
CA GLY A 279 -3.22 -10.55 12.52
C GLY A 279 -2.84 -11.98 12.18
N PHE A 280 -3.01 -12.93 13.10
CA PHE A 280 -2.76 -14.36 12.86
C PHE A 280 -3.63 -14.92 11.73
N PHE A 281 -4.91 -14.52 11.68
CA PHE A 281 -5.80 -14.85 10.56
C PHE A 281 -5.21 -14.36 9.23
N TRP A 282 -4.82 -13.08 9.14
CA TRP A 282 -4.25 -12.53 7.91
C TRP A 282 -2.90 -13.13 7.54
N LEU A 283 -2.04 -13.44 8.51
CA LEU A 283 -0.79 -14.16 8.27
C LEU A 283 -1.05 -15.54 7.63
N SER A 284 -2.02 -16.27 8.17
CA SER A 284 -2.42 -17.60 7.68
C SER A 284 -3.01 -17.52 6.27
N MET A 285 -3.93 -16.57 6.05
CA MET A 285 -4.57 -16.35 4.75
C MET A 285 -3.58 -15.87 3.70
N ALA A 286 -2.70 -14.94 4.03
CA ALA A 286 -1.72 -14.40 3.09
C ALA A 286 -0.69 -15.46 2.70
N THR A 287 -0.21 -16.25 3.66
CA THR A 287 0.71 -17.37 3.39
C THR A 287 0.06 -18.40 2.46
N SER A 288 -1.17 -18.81 2.77
CA SER A 288 -1.92 -19.76 1.94
C SER A 288 -2.20 -19.22 0.54
N SER A 289 -2.55 -17.94 0.43
CA SER A 289 -2.83 -17.26 -0.85
C SER A 289 -1.57 -17.15 -1.72
N ILE A 290 -0.41 -16.87 -1.14
CA ILE A 290 0.87 -16.85 -1.87
C ILE A 290 1.22 -18.25 -2.35
N ILE A 291 1.15 -19.27 -1.49
CA ILE A 291 1.47 -20.66 -1.87
C ILE A 291 0.57 -21.09 -3.04
N TYR A 292 -0.74 -20.90 -2.91
CA TYR A 292 -1.70 -21.22 -3.97
C TYR A 292 -1.44 -20.42 -5.26
N GLY A 293 -1.25 -19.11 -5.13
CA GLY A 293 -1.06 -18.22 -6.28
C GLY A 293 0.24 -18.47 -7.03
N MET A 294 1.33 -18.81 -6.33
CA MET A 294 2.62 -19.18 -6.94
C MET A 294 2.58 -20.55 -7.62
N GLN A 295 1.79 -21.50 -7.13
CA GLN A 295 1.60 -22.79 -7.79
C GLN A 295 0.79 -22.67 -9.09
N LYS A 296 -0.17 -21.73 -9.14
CA LYS A 296 -1.08 -21.55 -10.28
C LYS A 296 -0.59 -20.57 -11.32
N ASN A 297 0.28 -19.62 -10.95
CA ASN A 297 0.68 -18.52 -11.83
C ASN A 297 2.19 -18.30 -11.82
N LYS A 298 2.71 -17.78 -12.94
CA LYS A 298 4.08 -17.28 -13.01
C LYS A 298 4.17 -15.90 -12.38
N VAL A 299 4.45 -15.83 -11.08
CA VAL A 299 4.65 -14.56 -10.37
C VAL A 299 6.03 -14.00 -10.70
N LYS A 300 6.07 -12.87 -11.40
CA LYS A 300 7.31 -12.14 -11.70
C LYS A 300 7.71 -11.25 -10.52
N PHE A 301 9.01 -11.07 -10.35
CA PHE A 301 9.53 -10.13 -9.37
C PHE A 301 9.21 -8.69 -9.77
N ASN A 302 8.70 -7.90 -8.83
CA ASN A 302 8.48 -6.47 -8.95
C ASN A 302 8.65 -5.81 -7.58
N LEU A 303 8.58 -4.49 -7.51
CA LEU A 303 8.84 -3.75 -6.27
C LEU A 303 7.81 -4.03 -5.16
N SER A 304 6.61 -4.51 -5.49
CA SER A 304 5.58 -4.90 -4.51
C SER A 304 6.01 -6.07 -3.62
N TRP A 305 7.07 -6.79 -3.97
CA TRP A 305 7.65 -7.86 -3.14
C TRP A 305 8.17 -7.37 -1.78
N TRP A 306 8.63 -6.10 -1.72
CA TRP A 306 8.96 -5.44 -0.44
C TRP A 306 7.76 -5.26 0.48
N GLY A 307 6.56 -5.43 -0.05
CA GLY A 307 5.31 -5.53 0.69
C GLY A 307 5.24 -6.67 1.72
N LEU A 308 6.15 -7.66 1.66
CA LEU A 308 6.23 -8.76 2.63
C LEU A 308 6.92 -8.33 3.94
N THR A 309 7.95 -7.49 3.83
CA THR A 309 8.93 -7.36 4.90
C THR A 309 8.37 -6.55 6.07
N PHE A 310 7.83 -5.36 5.80
CA PHE A 310 7.34 -4.48 6.86
C PHE A 310 6.14 -5.07 7.62
N PRO A 311 5.06 -5.53 6.95
CA PRO A 311 3.92 -6.12 7.65
C PRO A 311 4.28 -7.32 8.52
N LEU A 312 5.15 -8.20 8.03
CA LEU A 312 5.64 -9.33 8.82
C LEU A 312 6.49 -8.85 10.00
N GLY A 313 7.38 -7.87 9.78
CA GLY A 313 8.26 -7.34 10.82
C GLY A 313 7.52 -6.68 11.99
N VAL A 314 6.47 -5.90 11.72
CA VAL A 314 5.68 -5.28 12.79
C VAL A 314 4.83 -6.30 13.54
N TYR A 315 4.37 -7.36 12.88
CA TYR A 315 3.71 -8.49 13.55
C TYR A 315 4.67 -9.26 14.47
N ILE A 316 5.91 -9.44 14.06
CA ILE A 316 6.98 -9.99 14.91
C ILE A 316 7.25 -9.07 16.10
N SER A 317 7.27 -7.74 15.90
CA SER A 317 7.47 -6.78 16.98
C SER A 317 6.38 -6.89 18.05
N ALA A 318 5.11 -7.04 17.65
CA ALA A 318 4.01 -7.33 18.56
C ALA A 318 4.19 -8.69 19.27
N THR A 319 4.60 -9.73 18.53
CA THR A 319 4.87 -11.07 19.06
C THR A 319 5.95 -11.05 20.15
N ASN A 320 7.06 -10.37 19.90
CA ASN A 320 8.15 -10.21 20.88
C ASN A 320 7.68 -9.39 22.09
N THR A 321 6.85 -8.37 21.88
CA THR A 321 6.28 -7.55 22.97
C THR A 321 5.39 -8.39 23.89
N LEU A 322 4.52 -9.25 23.34
CA LEU A 322 3.74 -10.23 24.12
C LEU A 322 4.65 -11.20 24.86
N GLY A 323 5.72 -11.68 24.22
CA GLY A 323 6.72 -12.54 24.85
C GLY A 323 7.42 -11.90 26.04
N ASN A 324 7.65 -10.59 26.00
CA ASN A 324 8.23 -9.84 27.10
C ASN A 324 7.21 -9.55 28.22
N ILE A 325 5.98 -9.16 27.86
CA ILE A 325 4.92 -8.84 28.84
C ILE A 325 4.54 -10.06 29.68
N PHE A 326 4.35 -11.21 29.03
CA PHE A 326 3.92 -12.46 29.70
C PHE A 326 5.07 -13.35 30.14
N ASP A 327 6.32 -12.92 29.93
CA ASP A 327 7.53 -13.75 30.08
C ASP A 327 7.41 -15.12 29.40
N SER A 328 6.77 -15.16 28.23
CA SER A 328 6.38 -16.40 27.56
C SER A 328 7.47 -16.89 26.61
N THR A 329 8.03 -18.06 26.94
CA THR A 329 8.99 -18.75 26.06
C THR A 329 8.40 -19.05 24.68
N ALA A 330 7.11 -19.41 24.60
CA ALA A 330 6.45 -19.72 23.34
C ALA A 330 6.44 -18.52 22.38
N PHE A 331 6.10 -17.33 22.86
CA PHE A 331 6.12 -16.12 22.04
C PHE A 331 7.55 -15.71 21.67
N LYS A 332 8.53 -15.85 22.57
CA LYS A 332 9.95 -15.58 22.28
C LYS A 332 10.51 -16.51 21.18
N VAL A 333 10.16 -17.80 21.22
CA VAL A 333 10.53 -18.78 20.19
C VAL A 333 9.85 -18.44 18.86
N LEU A 334 8.55 -18.17 18.87
CA LEU A 334 7.80 -17.81 17.67
C LEU A 334 8.36 -16.55 17.01
N GLY A 335 8.60 -15.50 17.79
CA GLY A 335 9.17 -14.25 17.28
C GLY A 335 10.56 -14.42 16.70
N THR A 336 11.40 -15.26 17.32
CA THR A 336 12.73 -15.59 16.79
C THR A 336 12.65 -16.36 15.48
N PHE A 337 11.81 -17.39 15.41
CA PHE A 337 11.58 -18.16 14.19
C PHE A 337 11.10 -17.26 13.04
N LEU A 338 10.09 -16.42 13.29
CA LEU A 338 9.58 -15.49 12.29
C LEU A 338 10.61 -14.44 11.87
N THR A 339 11.49 -14.00 12.77
CA THR A 339 12.60 -13.08 12.44
C THR A 339 13.59 -13.74 11.48
N CYS A 340 13.96 -15.00 11.70
CA CYS A 340 14.81 -15.75 10.77
C CYS A 340 14.16 -15.88 9.38
N CYS A 341 12.86 -16.20 9.34
CA CYS A 341 12.09 -16.26 8.08
C CYS A 341 12.08 -14.91 7.37
N LEU A 342 11.82 -13.82 8.10
CA LEU A 342 11.83 -12.46 7.57
C LEU A 342 13.20 -12.09 7.01
N PHE A 343 14.30 -12.40 7.71
CA PHE A 343 15.65 -12.12 7.24
C PHE A 343 15.97 -12.84 5.92
N CYS A 344 15.59 -14.12 5.80
CA CYS A 344 15.75 -14.88 4.55
C CYS A 344 14.93 -14.29 3.40
N LEU A 345 13.68 -13.90 3.67
CA LEU A 345 12.83 -13.23 2.67
C LEU A 345 13.40 -11.88 2.26
N TRP A 346 13.89 -11.09 3.21
CA TRP A 346 14.55 -9.82 2.96
C TRP A 346 15.78 -10.00 2.07
N LEU A 347 16.65 -10.99 2.35
CA LEU A 347 17.82 -11.29 1.52
C LEU A 347 17.41 -11.62 0.07
N LEU A 348 16.38 -12.45 -0.11
CA LEU A 348 15.87 -12.80 -1.43
C LEU A 348 15.40 -11.55 -2.18
N VAL A 349 14.54 -10.73 -1.57
CA VAL A 349 13.98 -9.54 -2.19
C VAL A 349 15.07 -8.51 -2.47
N PHE A 350 15.99 -8.29 -1.53
CA PHE A 350 17.13 -7.40 -1.69
C PHE A 350 18.02 -7.80 -2.87
N CYS A 351 18.41 -9.07 -2.97
CA CYS A 351 19.24 -9.56 -4.09
C CYS A 351 18.54 -9.37 -5.44
N LYS A 352 17.23 -9.64 -5.51
CA LYS A 352 16.43 -9.42 -6.73
C LYS A 352 16.30 -7.93 -7.06
N THR A 353 16.18 -7.06 -6.05
CA THR A 353 16.16 -5.60 -6.23
C THR A 353 17.50 -5.08 -6.74
N VAL A 354 18.62 -5.50 -6.16
CA VAL A 354 19.96 -5.10 -6.62
C VAL A 354 20.15 -5.51 -8.09
N ARG A 355 19.77 -6.74 -8.45
CA ARG A 355 19.83 -7.21 -9.84
C ARG A 355 18.95 -6.36 -10.76
N GLY A 356 17.70 -6.08 -10.37
CA GLY A 356 16.76 -5.30 -11.18
C GLY A 356 17.11 -3.80 -11.27
N ALA A 357 17.80 -3.27 -10.27
CA ALA A 357 18.37 -1.92 -10.30
C ALA A 357 19.56 -1.86 -11.25
N TYR A 358 20.45 -2.86 -11.20
CA TYR A 358 21.60 -2.97 -12.10
C TYR A 358 21.17 -3.11 -13.57
N THR A 359 20.15 -3.93 -13.86
CA THR A 359 19.59 -4.06 -15.21
C THR A 359 18.74 -2.85 -15.63
N SER A 360 18.46 -1.91 -14.72
CA SER A 360 17.57 -0.77 -14.91
C SER A 360 16.10 -1.11 -15.24
N GLU A 361 15.71 -2.38 -15.07
CA GLU A 361 14.35 -2.88 -15.35
C GLU A 361 13.34 -2.40 -14.31
N LEU A 362 13.79 -2.10 -13.09
CA LEU A 362 12.92 -1.64 -12.00
C LEU A 362 12.63 -0.14 -12.02
N PHE A 363 13.35 0.65 -12.82
CA PHE A 363 13.10 2.09 -12.96
C PHE A 363 12.02 2.32 -14.02
N VAL A 364 10.77 2.13 -13.60
CA VAL A 364 9.56 2.37 -14.39
C VAL A 364 8.55 3.10 -13.51
N ASP A 365 8.04 4.22 -14.00
CA ASP A 365 6.95 4.95 -13.36
C ASP A 365 5.63 4.78 -14.14
N PRO A 366 4.70 3.94 -13.63
CA PRO A 366 3.40 3.74 -14.26
C PRO A 366 2.57 5.03 -14.42
N SER A 367 2.77 6.03 -13.56
CA SER A 367 2.03 7.30 -13.66
C SER A 367 2.40 8.12 -14.90
N LEU A 368 3.52 7.80 -15.56
CA LEU A 368 3.98 8.46 -16.77
C LEU A 368 3.65 7.69 -18.04
N VAL A 369 3.33 6.40 -17.94
CA VAL A 369 3.10 5.49 -19.10
C VAL A 369 1.81 5.85 -19.86
N ASN A 370 0.90 6.63 -19.28
CA ASN A 370 -0.33 7.08 -19.93
C ASN A 370 -0.34 8.55 -20.40
N ALA A 371 0.79 9.27 -20.33
CA ALA A 371 0.83 10.66 -20.79
C ALA A 371 1.04 10.83 -22.31
N ASN A 372 1.52 9.78 -23.00
CA ASN A 372 1.77 9.79 -24.45
C ASN A 372 0.79 8.89 -25.24
N ALA A 373 -0.20 8.28 -24.57
CA ALA A 373 -1.18 7.39 -25.20
C ALA A 373 -2.55 8.07 -25.44
N GLN A 374 -2.67 9.37 -25.18
CA GLN A 374 -3.84 10.15 -25.58
C GLN A 374 -3.43 11.18 -26.64
N ILE A 375 -4.11 11.10 -27.78
CA ILE A 375 -3.92 11.83 -29.04
C ILE A 375 -2.84 11.25 -29.98
N VAL A 376 -3.03 9.99 -30.38
CA VAL A 376 -3.08 9.74 -31.83
C VAL A 376 -4.57 9.72 -32.16
N PRO A 377 -5.12 10.70 -32.90
CA PRO A 377 -6.44 10.51 -33.46
C PRO A 377 -6.35 9.26 -34.33
N LEU A 378 -7.13 8.22 -34.01
CA LEU A 378 -7.37 7.14 -34.96
C LEU A 378 -7.63 7.79 -36.31
N SER A 379 -6.85 7.42 -37.33
CA SER A 379 -7.13 7.95 -38.67
C SER A 379 -8.57 7.54 -39.01
N LYS A 380 -9.28 8.35 -39.82
CA LYS A 380 -10.66 8.00 -40.24
C LYS A 380 -10.74 6.56 -40.79
N GLN A 381 -9.66 6.10 -41.42
CA GLN A 381 -9.50 4.74 -41.94
C GLN A 381 -9.50 3.67 -40.84
N ASP A 382 -8.83 3.91 -39.70
CA ASP A 382 -8.79 2.95 -38.59
C ASP A 382 -10.16 2.86 -37.89
N LEU A 383 -10.85 3.99 -37.76
CA LEU A 383 -12.23 4.05 -37.24
C LEU A 383 -13.23 3.32 -38.14
N GLU A 384 -13.16 3.53 -39.46
CA GLU A 384 -14.02 2.84 -40.43
C GLU A 384 -13.74 1.32 -40.45
N THR A 385 -12.47 0.92 -40.31
CA THR A 385 -12.08 -0.49 -40.26
C THR A 385 -12.61 -1.17 -39.00
N GLN A 386 -12.53 -0.50 -37.86
CA GLN A 386 -12.96 -1.04 -36.58
C GLN A 386 -14.50 -1.13 -36.48
N ILE A 387 -15.22 -0.11 -36.96
CA ILE A 387 -16.69 -0.15 -37.05
C ILE A 387 -17.15 -1.28 -38.00
N SER A 388 -16.45 -1.49 -39.11
CA SER A 388 -16.77 -2.57 -40.06
C SER A 388 -16.54 -3.96 -39.47
N GLN A 389 -15.49 -4.13 -38.65
CA GLN A 389 -15.21 -5.39 -37.96
C GLN A 389 -16.27 -5.70 -36.90
N ASP A 390 -16.64 -4.70 -36.09
CA ASP A 390 -17.65 -4.87 -35.05
C ASP A 390 -19.03 -5.17 -35.66
N LEU A 391 -19.42 -4.49 -36.76
CA LEU A 391 -20.66 -4.80 -37.48
C LEU A 391 -20.68 -6.22 -38.04
N ASN A 392 -19.56 -6.70 -38.58
CA ASN A 392 -19.48 -8.03 -39.16
C ASN A 392 -19.53 -9.13 -38.10
N GLU A 393 -18.96 -8.90 -36.91
CA GLU A 393 -19.13 -9.81 -35.77
C GLU A 393 -20.59 -9.86 -35.29
N GLU A 394 -21.26 -8.71 -35.19
CA GLU A 394 -22.66 -8.62 -34.77
C GLU A 394 -23.58 -9.34 -35.77
N ILE A 395 -23.39 -9.12 -37.08
CA ILE A 395 -24.13 -9.80 -38.15
C ILE A 395 -23.91 -11.31 -38.08
N SER A 396 -22.68 -11.76 -37.87
CA SER A 396 -22.34 -13.19 -37.76
C SER A 396 -23.00 -13.83 -36.53
N ARG A 397 -23.07 -13.11 -35.40
CA ARG A 397 -23.78 -13.57 -34.19
C ARG A 397 -25.28 -13.68 -34.43
N VAL A 398 -25.90 -12.69 -35.08
CA VAL A 398 -27.33 -12.71 -35.39
C VAL A 398 -27.66 -13.81 -36.39
N GLN A 399 -26.85 -14.02 -37.43
CA GLN A 399 -27.03 -15.12 -38.39
C GLN A 399 -26.94 -16.50 -37.72
N ASN A 400 -25.96 -16.70 -36.83
CA ASN A 400 -25.82 -17.94 -36.08
C ASN A 400 -26.99 -18.19 -35.11
N GLN A 401 -27.53 -17.15 -34.48
CA GLN A 401 -28.73 -17.25 -33.62
C GLN A 401 -30.00 -17.53 -34.43
N THR A 402 -30.10 -17.00 -35.65
CA THR A 402 -31.27 -17.21 -36.52
C THR A 402 -31.26 -18.62 -37.13
N ALA A 403 -30.09 -19.13 -37.52
CA ALA A 403 -29.92 -20.50 -38.01
C ALA A 403 -30.21 -21.58 -36.95
N GLN A 404 -30.09 -21.24 -35.66
CA GLN A 404 -30.42 -22.13 -34.54
C GLN A 404 -31.91 -22.17 -34.20
N LYS A 405 -32.71 -21.17 -34.64
CA LYS A 405 -34.13 -21.06 -34.32
C LYS A 405 -35.08 -21.55 -35.41
N ASP A 406 -34.65 -21.65 -36.68
CA ASP A 406 -35.50 -22.18 -37.77
C ASP A 406 -34.69 -22.72 -38.97
N PRO A 407 -34.70 -24.04 -39.28
CA PRO A 407 -33.84 -24.62 -40.32
C PRO A 407 -34.26 -24.33 -41.78
N THR A 408 -35.40 -23.68 -42.00
CA THR A 408 -36.01 -23.52 -43.35
C THR A 408 -35.72 -22.20 -44.05
N ILE A 409 -34.97 -21.27 -43.42
CA ILE A 409 -34.62 -19.96 -44.01
C ILE A 409 -33.10 -19.86 -44.31
N SER A 410 -32.48 -20.90 -44.88
CA SER A 410 -31.06 -20.85 -45.27
C SER A 410 -30.80 -20.77 -46.78
N LYS A 411 -31.84 -20.68 -47.62
CA LYS A 411 -31.67 -20.75 -49.09
C LYS A 411 -31.72 -19.45 -49.88
N ASN A 412 -31.97 -18.28 -49.30
CA ASN A 412 -32.20 -17.04 -50.09
C ASN A 412 -31.29 -15.83 -49.81
N THR A 413 -30.18 -15.97 -49.11
CA THR A 413 -29.28 -14.83 -48.81
C THR A 413 -27.82 -15.10 -49.16
N SER A 414 -27.58 -15.56 -50.38
CA SER A 414 -26.22 -15.71 -50.94
C SER A 414 -26.03 -14.88 -52.21
N THR A 415 -26.29 -13.58 -52.13
CA THR A 415 -25.73 -12.58 -53.08
C THR A 415 -25.90 -11.20 -52.47
N ASN A 416 -24.81 -10.60 -51.99
CA ASN A 416 -24.53 -9.15 -52.04
C ASN A 416 -23.17 -8.87 -51.41
N THR A 417 -22.11 -9.13 -52.18
CA THR A 417 -20.81 -8.47 -52.01
C THR A 417 -20.95 -7.03 -52.53
N PHE A 418 -20.83 -6.03 -51.67
CA PHE A 418 -20.75 -4.63 -52.11
C PHE A 418 -19.31 -4.30 -52.50
N SER A 419 -19.06 -4.16 -53.80
CA SER A 419 -17.89 -3.52 -54.39
C SER A 419 -18.10 -2.00 -54.43
N THR A 420 -17.05 -1.26 -54.08
CA THR A 420 -16.94 0.19 -54.26
C THR A 420 -16.85 0.54 -55.74
N ASP A 421 -17.83 1.26 -56.29
CA ASP A 421 -17.66 2.03 -57.53
C ASP A 421 -18.63 3.22 -57.63
N GLN A 422 -18.17 4.26 -58.33
CA GLN A 422 -18.66 5.64 -58.40
C GLN A 422 -19.90 5.85 -59.30
N ALA A 423 -20.58 6.98 -59.06
CA ALA A 423 -21.17 7.94 -60.03
C ALA A 423 -22.71 8.17 -60.05
N THR A 424 -23.06 9.41 -59.67
CA THR A 424 -24.04 10.37 -60.27
C THR A 424 -25.55 10.09 -60.40
N SER A 425 -26.32 11.00 -59.78
CA SER A 425 -27.42 11.83 -60.36
C SER A 425 -28.83 11.72 -59.73
N ASN A 426 -29.29 12.91 -59.31
CA ASN A 426 -30.66 13.48 -59.31
C ASN A 426 -31.84 12.82 -58.54
N THR A 427 -32.31 13.61 -57.57
CA THR A 427 -33.59 13.69 -56.81
C THR A 427 -34.89 13.64 -57.65
N PRO A 428 -36.12 13.73 -57.06
CA PRO A 428 -36.60 13.48 -55.68
C PRO A 428 -37.96 12.73 -55.61
N ALA A 429 -38.30 12.07 -54.49
CA ALA A 429 -39.71 11.95 -54.04
C ALA A 429 -39.82 11.46 -52.58
N ALA A 430 -40.47 12.28 -51.77
CA ALA A 430 -40.87 12.01 -50.41
C ALA A 430 -42.12 11.10 -50.35
N ARG A 431 -42.14 10.12 -49.43
CA ARG A 431 -43.26 9.88 -48.47
C ARG A 431 -43.05 8.60 -47.66
N ASN A 432 -43.01 8.79 -46.34
CA ASN A 432 -43.54 7.93 -45.27
C ASN A 432 -43.20 6.44 -45.22
N SER A 433 -42.27 6.11 -44.31
CA SER A 433 -42.42 4.97 -43.39
C SER A 433 -41.57 5.18 -42.12
N ASN A 434 -41.85 6.27 -41.39
CA ASN A 434 -41.48 6.39 -39.97
C ASN A 434 -42.45 5.53 -39.16
N ASN A 435 -42.09 4.28 -38.83
CA ASN A 435 -42.77 3.50 -37.79
C ASN A 435 -42.03 2.22 -37.34
N ILE A 436 -40.70 2.22 -37.15
CA ILE A 436 -40.00 1.11 -36.45
C ILE A 436 -38.81 1.61 -35.60
N LEU A 437 -38.94 2.75 -34.91
CA LEU A 437 -37.88 3.27 -34.01
C LEU A 437 -38.39 3.76 -32.65
N ASN A 438 -39.53 3.23 -32.16
CA ASN A 438 -40.10 3.63 -30.87
C ASN A 438 -39.96 2.60 -29.72
N ASP A 439 -39.31 1.45 -29.91
CA ASP A 439 -39.25 0.41 -28.85
C ASP A 439 -37.90 0.21 -28.15
N PHE A 440 -36.90 1.09 -28.35
CA PHE A 440 -35.59 0.96 -27.67
C PHE A 440 -35.05 2.27 -27.07
N GLY A 441 -35.93 3.11 -26.51
CA GLY A 441 -35.55 4.42 -25.98
C GLY A 441 -36.16 4.77 -24.63
N LEU A 442 -36.00 3.93 -23.60
CA LEU A 442 -36.38 4.27 -22.22
C LEU A 442 -35.34 3.71 -21.24
N VAL A 443 -34.37 4.54 -20.87
CA VAL A 443 -33.94 4.91 -19.49
C VAL A 443 -32.64 5.73 -19.63
N LYS A 444 -32.78 6.99 -20.01
CA LYS A 444 -31.80 8.05 -19.71
C LYS A 444 -32.62 9.27 -19.30
N SER A 445 -32.14 9.98 -18.28
CA SER A 445 -32.75 11.16 -17.65
C SER A 445 -33.90 10.88 -16.67
N LYS A 446 -33.55 10.71 -15.40
CA LYS A 446 -34.23 11.36 -14.27
C LYS A 446 -33.33 11.40 -13.04
N MET A 447 -33.20 12.60 -12.47
CA MET A 447 -32.61 12.98 -11.17
C MET A 447 -31.31 13.81 -11.22
N PHE A 448 -31.44 15.02 -11.76
CA PHE A 448 -30.83 16.21 -11.16
C PHE A 448 -31.91 17.30 -11.08
N ASN A 449 -32.50 17.49 -9.90
CA ASN A 449 -32.85 18.78 -9.29
C ASN A 449 -33.78 18.65 -8.07
N LYS A 450 -33.46 19.47 -7.04
CA LYS A 450 -34.19 19.82 -5.79
C LYS A 450 -34.03 18.80 -4.65
N GLU A 451 -33.57 19.14 -3.45
CA GLU A 451 -33.45 20.40 -2.67
C GLU A 451 -32.13 20.45 -1.88
#